data_AF-A0A951A8R0-F1
#
_entry.id   AF-A0A951A8R0-F1
#
_cell.length_a   1.000
_cell.length_b   1.000
_cell.length_c   1.000
_cell.angle_alpha   90.00
_cell.angle_beta   90.00
_cell.angle_gamma   90.00
#
_symmetry.space_group_name_H-M   'P 1'
#
loop_
_entity.id
_entity.type
_entity.pdbx_description
1 polymer ?
#
loop_
_entity_poly.entity_id
_entity_poly.type
_entity_poly.pdbx_seq_one_letter_code
_entity_poly.pdbx_strand_id
1 'polypeptide(L)' 'MPNLERSRLLQHQIAFLRMAAIEMRNIADQAREVATPLRYMADQMEAEAADLLRQLEDR' A
#
# COMPACT_ATOMS: atom_id res chain seq x y z
N MET A 1 8.72 19.76 15.50
CA MET A 1 8.78 20.07 14.05
C MET A 1 7.68 19.26 13.35
N PRO A 2 6.47 19.81 13.22
CA PRO A 2 5.28 19.06 12.75
C PRO A 2 5.42 18.44 11.34
N ASN A 3 6.33 18.97 10.50
CA ASN A 3 6.56 18.44 9.15
C ASN A 3 7.28 17.07 9.15
N LEU A 4 8.18 16.83 10.13
CA LEU A 4 8.92 15.57 10.26
C LEU A 4 8.03 14.42 10.75
N GLU A 5 7.15 14.68 11.70
CA GLU A 5 6.18 13.69 12.20
C GLU A 5 5.21 13.27 11.11
N ARG A 6 4.71 14.25 10.33
CA ARG A 6 3.83 13.97 9.18
C ARG A 6 4.53 13.15 8.11
N SER A 7 5.80 13.44 7.81
CA SER A 7 6.58 12.66 6.85
C SER A 7 6.77 11.21 7.29
N ARG A 8 7.11 10.97 8.57
CA ARG A 8 7.22 9.61 9.13
C ARG A 8 5.90 8.85 9.10
N LEU A 9 4.78 9.52 9.43
CA LEU A 9 3.46 8.90 9.38
C LEU A 9 3.12 8.43 7.96
N LEU A 10 3.38 9.27 6.96
CA LEU A 10 3.16 8.90 5.55
C LEU A 10 4.07 7.75 5.12
N GLN A 11 5.34 7.75 5.53
CA GLN A 11 6.25 6.63 5.26
C GLN A 11 5.76 5.31 5.86
N HIS A 12 5.23 5.34 7.09
CA HIS A 12 4.62 4.16 7.72
C HIS A 12 3.35 3.71 7.00
N GLN A 13 2.51 4.63 6.57
CA GLN A 13 1.30 4.31 5.80
C GLN A 13 1.64 3.66 4.45
N ILE A 14 2.63 4.19 3.73
CA ILE A 14 3.15 3.60 2.48
C ILE A 14 3.65 2.18 2.71
N ALA A 15 4.46 1.97 3.75
CA ALA A 15 4.97 0.64 4.09
C ALA A 15 3.84 -0.34 4.43
N PHE A 16 2.86 0.10 5.20
CA PHE A 16 1.68 -0.71 5.55
C PHE A 16 0.90 -1.14 4.30
N LEU A 17 0.56 -0.21 3.40
CA LEU A 17 -0.19 -0.50 2.18
C LEU A 17 0.54 -1.53 1.30
N ARG A 18 1.85 -1.39 1.12
CA ARG A 18 2.67 -2.35 0.37
C ARG A 18 2.68 -3.74 1.00
N MET A 19 2.85 -3.82 2.32
CA MET A 19 2.81 -5.11 3.03
C MET A 19 1.43 -5.77 2.91
N ALA A 20 0.35 -5.00 3.08
CA ALA A 20 -1.01 -5.52 2.94
C ALA A 20 -1.30 -6.00 1.51
N ALA A 21 -0.81 -5.30 0.49
CA ALA A 21 -0.90 -5.73 -0.91
C ALA A 21 -0.19 -7.07 -1.16
N ILE A 22 1.02 -7.24 -0.61
CA ILE A 22 1.77 -8.50 -0.69
C ILE A 22 0.99 -9.64 -0.02
N GLU A 23 0.49 -9.43 1.19
CA GLU A 23 -0.27 -10.47 1.89
C GLU A 23 -1.57 -10.84 1.15
N MET A 24 -2.27 -9.88 0.56
CA MET A 24 -3.43 -10.18 -0.27
C MET A 24 -3.08 -11.02 -1.51
N ARG A 25 -1.93 -10.75 -2.14
CA ARG A 25 -1.44 -11.58 -3.27
C ARG A 25 -1.08 -13.00 -2.79
N ASN A 26 -0.46 -13.13 -1.62
CA ASN A 26 -0.17 -14.44 -1.02
C ASN A 26 -1.44 -15.24 -0.73
N ILE A 27 -2.49 -14.58 -0.20
CA ILE A 27 -3.80 -15.22 0.04
C ILE A 27 -4.46 -15.57 -1.30
N ALA A 28 -4.40 -14.69 -2.30
CA ALA A 28 -4.96 -14.93 -3.63
C ALA A 28 -4.35 -16.17 -4.31
N ASP A 29 -3.06 -16.41 -4.11
CA ASP A 29 -2.36 -17.57 -4.66
C ASP A 29 -2.79 -18.89 -3.97
N GLN A 30 -3.25 -18.81 -2.72
CA GLN A 30 -3.77 -19.96 -1.96
C GLN A 30 -5.28 -20.18 -2.16
N ALA A 31 -6.06 -19.12 -2.39
CA ALA A 31 -7.52 -19.14 -2.44
C ALA A 31 -8.04 -18.69 -3.81
N ARG A 32 -8.05 -19.62 -4.79
CA ARG A 32 -8.41 -19.34 -6.19
C ARG A 32 -9.78 -18.69 -6.38
N GLU A 33 -10.76 -19.00 -5.53
CA GLU A 33 -12.13 -18.45 -5.64
C GLU A 33 -12.20 -16.94 -5.39
N VAL A 34 -11.26 -16.41 -4.60
CA VAL A 34 -11.18 -14.98 -4.25
C VAL A 34 -9.93 -14.31 -4.84
N ALA A 35 -9.19 -15.01 -5.69
CA ALA A 35 -7.90 -14.52 -6.19
C ALA A 35 -8.02 -13.21 -6.97
N THR A 36 -9.00 -13.11 -7.87
CA THR A 36 -9.24 -11.92 -8.69
C THR A 36 -9.56 -10.68 -7.83
N PRO A 37 -10.57 -10.69 -6.93
CA PRO A 37 -10.86 -9.52 -6.10
C PRO A 37 -9.70 -9.17 -5.17
N LEU A 38 -8.97 -10.15 -4.61
CA LEU A 38 -7.80 -9.88 -3.76
C LEU A 38 -6.65 -9.22 -4.54
N ARG A 39 -6.37 -9.69 -5.76
CA ARG A 39 -5.37 -9.06 -6.64
C ARG A 39 -5.76 -7.64 -7.00
N TYR A 40 -7.04 -7.40 -7.31
CA TYR A 40 -7.54 -6.06 -7.57
C TYR A 40 -7.35 -5.14 -6.35
N MET A 41 -7.68 -5.59 -5.14
CA MET A 41 -7.48 -4.80 -3.92
C MET A 41 -6.00 -4.52 -3.65
N ALA A 42 -5.12 -5.50 -3.87
CA ALA A 42 -3.68 -5.33 -3.75
C ALA A 42 -3.14 -4.26 -4.73
N ASP A 43 -3.63 -4.26 -5.97
CA ASP A 43 -3.23 -3.27 -6.97
C ASP A 43 -3.70 -1.85 -6.60
N GLN A 44 -4.89 -1.71 -6.01
CA GLN A 44 -5.36 -0.41 -5.50
C GLN A 44 -4.48 0.10 -4.34
N MET A 45 -4.07 -0.78 -3.42
CA MET A 45 -3.18 -0.39 -2.32
C MET A 45 -1.80 0.05 -2.80
N GLU A 46 -1.24 -0.61 -3.80
CA GLU A 46 0.02 -0.20 -4.43
C GLU A 46 -0.10 1.16 -5.13
N ALA A 47 -1.23 1.42 -5.81
CA ALA A 47 -1.49 2.70 -6.44
C ALA A 47 -1.57 3.83 -5.39
N GLU A 48 -2.29 3.62 -4.29
CA GLU A 48 -2.39 4.59 -3.19
C GLU A 48 -1.03 4.82 -2.53
N ALA A 49 -0.24 3.76 -2.30
CA ALA A 49 1.11 3.89 -1.78
C ALA A 49 2.02 4.72 -2.70
N ALA A 50 1.88 4.55 -4.02
CA ALA A 50 2.60 5.35 -5.00
C ALA A 50 2.16 6.83 -5.01
N ASP A 51 0.86 7.10 -4.86
CA ASP A 51 0.34 8.47 -4.71
C ASP A 51 0.89 9.16 -3.46
N LEU A 52 0.88 8.47 -2.32
CA LEU A 52 1.43 8.99 -1.07
C LEU A 52 2.94 9.24 -1.16
N LEU A 53 3.67 8.40 -1.90
CA LEU A 53 5.10 8.58 -2.13
C LEU A 53 5.36 9.85 -2.96
N ARG A 54 4.60 10.06 -4.05
CA ARG A 54 4.70 11.31 -4.84
C ARG A 54 4.45 12.54 -3.98
N GLN A 55 3.42 12.51 -3.13
CA GLN A 55 3.13 13.62 -2.21
C GLN A 55 4.23 13.89 -1.17
N LEU A 56 5.06 12.89 -0.85
CA LEU A 56 6.23 13.05 0.00
C LEU A 56 7.43 13.66 -0.74
N GLU A 57 7.60 13.28 -2.01
CA GLU A 57 8.71 13.73 -2.87
C GLU A 57 8.52 15.15 -3.41
N ASP A 58 7.27 15.56 -3.65
CA ASP A 58 6.91 16.89 -4.14
C ASP A 58 6.97 18.00 -3.05
N ARG A 59 7.54 17.72 -1.86
CA ARG A 59 7.56 18.63 -0.69
C ARG A 59 8.91 19.22 -0.34
#